data_AF-A0A6A3EKK9-F1
#
_entry.id   AF-A0A6A3EKK9-F1
#
_cell.length_a   1.000
_cell.length_b   1.000
_cell.length_c   1.000
_cell.angle_alpha   90.00
_cell.angle_beta   90.00
_cell.angle_gamma   90.00
#
_symmetry.space_group_name_H-M   'P 1'
#
loop_
_entity.id
_entity.type
_entity.pdbx_description
1 polymer ?
#
loop_
_entity_poly.entity_id
_entity_poly.type
_entity_poly.pdbx_seq_one_letter_code
_entity_poly.pdbx_strand_id
1 'polypeptide(L)'
;MGNQVSTPAAADTAASKQGGCPVPHEVKKVSTEGCPVQHDDAKKIEGCPVQHDKKPTVADAMAGGCPVVKDGKEESEIYNVYGQRIDPTNMMPYNPNQDPNNEQRYPLPQERVQSTIPKGGTEGTWLYPSEQMFFNALKRKGKGEDVHEGDVRAIVSIHNNMNERAWAQVEHYEKVCHPELEASKLLKFCGRPDKLTPIAWIKSMLGYGEPFDRHDWTVQRGDNTQVRYVIDYYFDDDKSAQDEVPELHSADKVKSISMYARPAVDSVGALVDRIKFPVMAFINDMKGPDIAARAALVERAQKEKDAPEPLTVEEVEQTFAKVKDTCKSCMQEVRTCSNEVQCSQAAMALQLCMGRIICPPQAAAFTKSLEGGDEAAVEAAFEAMNSSLEQFQERGASAMQEQAVRESLAKK
;
A
#
# COMPACT_ATOMS: atom_id res chain seq x y z
N MET A 1 17.13 11.00 -15.47
CA MET A 1 16.46 12.20 -16.02
C MET A 1 17.47 12.94 -16.90
N GLY A 2 17.12 13.26 -18.15
CA GLY A 2 18.00 13.92 -19.11
C GLY A 2 17.58 15.36 -19.31
N ASN A 3 18.40 16.31 -18.85
CA ASN A 3 18.14 17.74 -18.93
C ASN A 3 18.81 18.33 -20.18
N GLN A 4 18.17 19.25 -20.89
CA GLN A 4 18.82 20.11 -21.88
C GLN A 4 18.32 21.56 -21.77
N VAL A 5 19.26 22.51 -21.70
CA VAL A 5 19.01 23.95 -21.58
C VAL A 5 19.96 24.72 -22.52
N SER A 6 19.48 25.84 -23.11
CA SER A 6 20.19 26.98 -23.79
C SER A 6 19.83 27.16 -25.27
N THR A 7 19.63 28.36 -25.82
CA THR A 7 19.53 29.75 -25.27
C THR A 7 18.56 30.59 -26.17
N PRO A 8 18.30 31.91 -25.98
CA PRO A 8 17.01 32.52 -26.36
C PRO A 8 17.05 33.48 -27.57
N ALA A 9 15.89 34.05 -27.92
CA ALA A 9 15.77 35.32 -28.65
C ALA A 9 14.66 36.21 -28.02
N ALA A 10 14.88 37.52 -28.01
CA ALA A 10 14.02 38.54 -27.39
C ALA A 10 12.75 38.80 -28.26
N ALA A 11 11.55 38.83 -27.67
CA ALA A 11 10.86 39.99 -27.11
C ALA A 11 10.33 41.00 -28.15
N ASP A 12 9.00 41.12 -28.23
CA ASP A 12 8.32 42.37 -28.55
C ASP A 12 6.93 42.42 -27.88
N THR A 13 6.48 43.61 -27.51
CA THR A 13 5.27 43.83 -26.69
C THR A 13 4.05 44.27 -27.52
N ALA A 14 2.83 43.82 -27.17
CA ALA A 14 1.69 44.70 -26.83
C ALA A 14 0.30 44.01 -26.82
N ALA A 15 -0.62 44.65 -26.07
CA ALA A 15 -2.07 44.74 -26.28
C ALA A 15 -3.02 43.57 -25.93
N SER A 16 -3.76 43.81 -24.84
CA SER A 16 -5.09 43.27 -24.50
C SER A 16 -6.09 43.15 -25.66
N LYS A 17 -6.91 42.09 -25.66
CA LYS A 17 -8.38 42.19 -25.79
C LYS A 17 -9.15 40.93 -25.38
N GLN A 18 -10.37 41.15 -24.87
CA GLN A 18 -11.39 40.13 -24.64
C GLN A 18 -12.04 39.70 -25.97
N GLY A 19 -12.53 38.46 -26.05
CA GLY A 19 -13.40 37.98 -27.14
C GLY A 19 -13.64 36.48 -27.04
N GLY A 20 -14.89 36.04 -26.96
CA GLY A 20 -15.27 34.62 -26.87
C GLY A 20 -16.17 34.15 -28.01
N CYS A 21 -16.50 32.84 -27.99
CA CYS A 21 -17.53 32.17 -28.80
C CYS A 21 -17.24 32.04 -30.33
N PRO A 22 -18.03 31.25 -31.09
CA PRO A 22 -18.63 29.92 -30.80
C PRO A 22 -18.62 28.94 -31.99
N VAL A 23 -18.85 27.63 -31.78
CA VAL A 23 -19.61 26.72 -32.70
C VAL A 23 -20.13 25.48 -31.93
N PRO A 24 -21.13 24.71 -32.40
CA PRO A 24 -22.29 24.40 -31.57
C PRO A 24 -22.61 22.91 -31.36
N HIS A 25 -23.48 22.63 -30.39
CA HIS A 25 -24.26 21.39 -30.35
C HIS A 25 -25.62 21.60 -31.02
N GLU A 26 -25.94 20.85 -32.07
CA GLU A 26 -27.31 20.69 -32.57
C GLU A 26 -27.73 19.21 -32.49
N VAL A 27 -28.95 18.97 -31.99
CA VAL A 27 -29.54 17.63 -31.84
C VAL A 27 -30.77 17.54 -32.72
N LYS A 28 -30.76 16.64 -33.72
CA LYS A 28 -31.98 16.18 -34.42
C LYS A 28 -31.94 14.67 -34.64
N LYS A 29 -33.06 14.02 -34.33
CA LYS A 29 -33.36 12.62 -34.64
C LYS A 29 -33.95 12.52 -36.06
N VAL A 30 -33.84 11.36 -36.72
CA VAL A 30 -34.99 10.51 -37.17
C VAL A 30 -34.55 9.39 -38.17
N SER A 31 -34.98 8.17 -37.86
CA SER A 31 -35.25 6.94 -38.66
C SER A 31 -34.43 6.50 -39.91
N THR A 32 -33.92 5.26 -39.83
CA THR A 32 -33.99 4.14 -40.82
C THR A 32 -34.13 4.43 -42.32
N GLU A 33 -33.19 3.93 -43.14
CA GLU A 33 -33.27 2.66 -43.91
C GLU A 33 -31.92 2.35 -44.58
N GLY A 34 -31.72 1.11 -45.07
CA GLY A 34 -30.41 0.59 -45.51
C GLY A 34 -30.07 0.79 -46.99
N CYS A 35 -28.86 0.39 -47.39
CA CYS A 35 -28.45 0.31 -48.80
C CYS A 35 -27.58 -0.94 -49.10
N PRO A 36 -27.57 -1.45 -50.35
CA PRO A 36 -27.21 -2.85 -50.63
C PRO A 36 -25.90 -3.02 -51.42
N VAL A 37 -25.29 -4.21 -51.31
CA VAL A 37 -24.37 -4.77 -52.33
C VAL A 37 -24.63 -6.27 -52.47
N GLN A 38 -24.84 -6.74 -53.70
CA GLN A 38 -24.92 -8.16 -54.05
C GLN A 38 -23.54 -8.70 -54.45
N HIS A 39 -23.26 -9.97 -54.14
CA HIS A 39 -22.19 -10.73 -54.79
C HIS A 39 -22.63 -12.20 -54.95
N ASP A 40 -22.80 -12.63 -56.19
CA ASP A 40 -23.02 -14.03 -56.55
C ASP A 40 -21.70 -14.81 -56.66
N ASP A 41 -21.79 -16.09 -56.29
CA ASP A 41 -20.95 -17.23 -56.70
C ASP A 41 -19.41 -17.23 -56.53
N ALA A 42 -19.04 -17.72 -55.33
CA ALA A 42 -18.34 -19.00 -55.16
C ALA A 42 -16.83 -19.14 -55.53
N LYS A 43 -16.00 -19.19 -54.49
CA LYS A 43 -15.17 -20.39 -54.22
C LYS A 43 -15.00 -20.65 -52.72
N LYS A 44 -15.08 -21.93 -52.36
CA LYS A 44 -15.19 -22.48 -51.01
C LYS A 44 -13.81 -22.84 -50.44
N ILE A 45 -13.60 -22.75 -49.11
CA ILE A 45 -13.20 -23.86 -48.21
C ILE A 45 -12.90 -23.36 -46.77
N GLU A 46 -13.72 -23.86 -45.83
CA GLU A 46 -13.46 -24.25 -44.41
C GLU A 46 -12.92 -23.24 -43.36
N GLY A 47 -13.46 -23.15 -42.14
CA GLY A 47 -14.70 -23.74 -41.60
C GLY A 47 -14.79 -23.77 -40.07
N CYS A 48 -15.78 -23.10 -39.48
CA CYS A 48 -16.27 -23.33 -38.10
C CYS A 48 -17.69 -22.73 -37.92
N PRO A 49 -18.78 -23.53 -37.95
CA PRO A 49 -20.15 -23.00 -37.93
C PRO A 49 -20.74 -22.91 -36.51
N VAL A 50 -20.98 -21.70 -36.01
CA VAL A 50 -21.84 -21.48 -34.83
C VAL A 50 -23.30 -21.45 -35.28
N GLN A 51 -24.08 -22.48 -34.91
CA GLN A 51 -25.52 -22.51 -35.17
C GLN A 51 -26.29 -21.76 -34.07
N HIS A 52 -26.70 -20.52 -34.35
CA HIS A 52 -27.69 -19.81 -33.55
C HIS A 52 -29.11 -20.11 -34.06
N ASP A 53 -29.67 -21.28 -33.73
CA ASP A 53 -31.12 -21.49 -33.79
C ASP A 53 -31.56 -22.78 -33.03
N LYS A 54 -31.82 -22.61 -31.73
CA LYS A 54 -32.70 -23.47 -30.91
C LYS A 54 -32.88 -22.83 -29.53
N LYS A 55 -34.12 -22.55 -29.13
CA LYS A 55 -34.44 -22.19 -27.74
C LYS A 55 -34.51 -23.49 -26.91
N PRO A 56 -33.67 -23.68 -25.89
CA PRO A 56 -33.73 -24.88 -25.05
C PRO A 56 -35.03 -24.90 -24.25
N THR A 57 -35.55 -26.10 -24.00
CA THR A 57 -36.77 -26.31 -23.21
C THR A 57 -36.42 -26.77 -21.80
N VAL A 58 -37.39 -26.70 -20.88
CA VAL A 58 -37.17 -27.02 -19.45
C VAL A 58 -36.77 -28.50 -19.24
N ALA A 59 -37.02 -29.38 -20.21
CA ALA A 59 -36.59 -30.78 -20.17
C ALA A 59 -35.07 -30.96 -20.41
N ASP A 60 -34.44 -30.06 -21.17
CA ASP A 60 -33.00 -30.12 -21.48
C ASP A 60 -32.13 -29.77 -20.24
N ALA A 61 -32.72 -29.10 -19.24
CA ALA A 61 -32.03 -28.61 -18.05
C ALA A 61 -31.85 -29.65 -16.93
N MET A 62 -32.36 -30.88 -17.07
CA MET A 62 -32.37 -31.89 -15.98
C MET A 62 -31.69 -33.23 -16.30
N ALA A 63 -31.01 -33.37 -17.44
CA ALA A 63 -30.34 -34.61 -17.83
C ALA A 63 -28.96 -34.38 -18.49
N GLY A 64 -27.93 -34.14 -17.66
CA GLY A 64 -26.55 -33.97 -18.13
C GLY A 64 -25.55 -33.87 -16.98
N GLY A 65 -25.20 -35.00 -16.36
CA GLY A 65 -24.34 -35.04 -15.18
C GLY A 65 -22.88 -34.65 -15.48
N CYS A 66 -22.36 -33.64 -14.80
CA CYS A 66 -20.91 -33.37 -14.74
C CYS A 66 -20.21 -34.35 -13.77
N PRO A 67 -19.05 -34.94 -14.13
CA PRO A 67 -18.37 -35.89 -13.26
C PRO A 67 -17.71 -35.24 -12.02
N VAL A 68 -18.11 -35.74 -10.85
CA VAL A 68 -17.37 -35.85 -9.58
C VAL A 68 -16.47 -34.67 -9.15
N VAL A 69 -17.03 -33.88 -8.23
CA VAL A 69 -16.38 -33.30 -7.03
C VAL A 69 -14.86 -33.45 -6.93
N LYS A 70 -14.16 -32.31 -6.92
CA LYS A 70 -13.00 -32.11 -6.05
C LYS A 70 -13.42 -31.20 -4.90
N ASP A 71 -13.33 -31.70 -3.68
CA ASP A 71 -13.52 -30.90 -2.48
C ASP A 71 -12.36 -29.91 -2.32
N GLY A 72 -12.68 -28.64 -2.52
CA GLY A 72 -11.76 -27.52 -2.38
C GLY A 72 -12.50 -26.26 -2.77
N LYS A 73 -12.68 -25.33 -1.82
CA LYS A 73 -13.13 -23.97 -2.15
C LYS A 73 -11.99 -23.27 -2.88
N GLU A 74 -11.92 -23.39 -4.20
CA GLU A 74 -11.20 -22.42 -5.01
C GLU A 74 -11.92 -21.08 -4.85
N GLU A 75 -11.35 -20.20 -4.03
CA GLU A 75 -11.72 -18.78 -4.08
C GLU A 75 -11.44 -18.30 -5.50
N SER A 76 -12.48 -17.83 -6.20
CA SER A 76 -12.37 -17.39 -7.58
C SER A 76 -11.34 -16.27 -7.67
N GLU A 77 -10.20 -16.53 -8.32
CA GLU A 77 -9.11 -15.59 -8.42
C GLU A 77 -9.59 -14.28 -9.07
N ILE A 78 -9.57 -13.19 -8.30
CA ILE A 78 -9.96 -11.87 -8.80
C ILE A 78 -8.74 -11.23 -9.44
N TYR A 79 -8.91 -10.71 -10.66
CA TYR A 79 -7.87 -9.98 -11.39
C TYR A 79 -8.32 -8.53 -11.64
N ASN A 80 -7.38 -7.59 -11.59
CA ASN A 80 -7.64 -6.22 -12.04
C ASN A 80 -7.55 -6.11 -13.58
N VAL A 81 -7.86 -4.92 -14.11
CA VAL A 81 -7.83 -4.62 -15.56
C VAL A 81 -6.43 -4.78 -16.21
N TYR A 82 -5.37 -4.92 -15.41
CA TYR A 82 -3.99 -5.13 -15.85
C TYR A 82 -3.52 -6.59 -15.66
N GLY A 83 -4.44 -7.53 -15.35
CA GLY A 83 -4.11 -8.93 -15.14
C GLY A 83 -3.35 -9.22 -13.85
N GLN A 84 -3.29 -8.29 -12.89
CA GLN A 84 -2.71 -8.55 -11.57
C GLN A 84 -3.75 -9.20 -10.66
N ARG A 85 -3.39 -10.30 -10.00
CA ARG A 85 -4.24 -10.95 -9.01
C ARG A 85 -4.45 -10.04 -7.79
N ILE A 86 -5.68 -9.95 -7.32
CA ILE A 86 -6.16 -9.12 -6.22
C ILE A 86 -6.65 -10.02 -5.08
N ASP A 87 -6.20 -9.74 -3.85
CA ASP A 87 -6.70 -10.40 -2.64
C ASP A 87 -8.13 -9.88 -2.33
N PRO A 88 -9.18 -10.74 -2.33
CA PRO A 88 -10.56 -10.32 -2.12
C PRO A 88 -10.84 -9.83 -0.69
N THR A 89 -9.93 -10.04 0.25
CA THR A 89 -10.09 -9.67 1.68
C THR A 89 -9.71 -8.22 1.97
N ASN A 90 -8.88 -7.60 1.14
CA ASN A 90 -8.43 -6.21 1.29
C ASN A 90 -8.43 -5.40 -0.03
N MET A 91 -8.75 -6.03 -1.17
CA MET A 91 -8.71 -5.46 -2.52
C MET A 91 -7.32 -4.95 -2.96
N MET A 92 -6.24 -5.48 -2.38
CA MET A 92 -4.86 -5.17 -2.76
C MET A 92 -4.30 -6.19 -3.76
N PRO A 93 -3.41 -5.78 -4.69
CA PRO A 93 -2.63 -6.72 -5.48
C PRO A 93 -1.76 -7.63 -4.59
N TYR A 94 -1.63 -8.91 -4.96
CA TYR A 94 -0.74 -9.84 -4.25
C TYR A 94 0.73 -9.42 -4.33
N ASN A 95 1.15 -8.83 -5.45
CA ASN A 95 2.47 -8.24 -5.64
C ASN A 95 2.32 -6.72 -5.88
N PRO A 96 2.23 -5.90 -4.82
CA PRO A 96 2.03 -4.45 -4.94
C PRO A 96 3.30 -3.74 -5.42
N ASN A 97 3.14 -2.72 -6.27
CA ASN A 97 4.29 -1.98 -6.79
C ASN A 97 5.01 -1.17 -5.68
N GLN A 98 6.30 -1.46 -5.51
CA GLN A 98 7.24 -0.81 -4.60
C GLN A 98 8.28 0.05 -5.33
N ASP A 99 8.27 0.10 -6.66
CA ASP A 99 9.18 0.96 -7.42
C ASP A 99 8.89 2.44 -7.10
N PRO A 100 9.92 3.30 -6.96
CA PRO A 100 9.73 4.74 -6.76
C PRO A 100 8.87 5.38 -7.84
N ASN A 101 8.06 6.36 -7.46
CA ASN A 101 7.31 7.14 -8.44
C ASN A 101 8.26 7.99 -9.31
N ASN A 102 7.92 8.25 -10.58
CA ASN A 102 8.72 9.09 -11.48
C ASN A 102 8.97 10.52 -10.94
N GLU A 103 8.06 11.04 -10.12
CA GLU A 103 8.16 12.37 -9.48
C GLU A 103 8.89 12.33 -8.13
N GLN A 104 9.21 11.15 -7.61
CA GLN A 104 9.76 10.98 -6.27
C GLN A 104 11.22 11.43 -6.21
N ARG A 105 11.53 12.32 -5.27
CA ARG A 105 12.87 12.87 -5.03
C ARG A 105 13.63 12.12 -3.93
N TYR A 106 12.94 11.58 -2.93
CA TYR A 106 13.54 10.94 -1.76
C TYR A 106 13.21 9.45 -1.65
N PRO A 107 14.15 8.59 -1.22
CA PRO A 107 13.89 7.16 -1.06
C PRO A 107 12.94 6.91 0.11
N LEU A 108 11.88 6.15 -0.12
CA LEU A 108 10.92 5.73 0.92
C LEU A 108 11.17 4.27 1.31
N PRO A 109 11.01 3.90 2.60
CA PRO A 109 11.09 2.52 3.06
C PRO A 109 10.13 1.59 2.30
N GLN A 110 10.62 0.41 1.93
CA GLN A 110 9.84 -0.66 1.27
C GLN A 110 9.39 -1.74 2.26
N GLU A 111 9.93 -1.72 3.48
CA GLU A 111 9.63 -2.62 4.57
C GLU A 111 8.16 -2.50 4.99
N ARG A 112 7.55 -3.63 5.35
CA ARG A 112 6.15 -3.68 5.79
C ARG A 112 6.07 -3.96 7.27
N VAL A 113 5.28 -3.17 7.99
CA VAL A 113 5.07 -3.33 9.43
C VAL A 113 4.05 -4.44 9.69
N GLN A 114 4.38 -5.35 10.61
CA GLN A 114 3.45 -6.38 11.07
C GLN A 114 2.45 -5.78 12.07
N SER A 115 1.15 -6.01 11.83
CA SER A 115 0.07 -5.61 12.75
C SER A 115 -0.06 -6.58 13.93
N THR A 116 -0.78 -6.17 14.98
CA THR A 116 -1.27 -7.10 16.01
C THR A 116 -2.65 -7.67 15.73
N ILE A 117 -3.23 -7.36 14.56
CA ILE A 117 -4.57 -7.75 14.17
C ILE A 117 -4.53 -9.17 13.59
N PRO A 118 -5.17 -10.18 14.21
CA PRO A 118 -5.16 -11.55 13.67
C PRO A 118 -5.88 -11.62 12.32
N LYS A 119 -5.27 -12.27 11.31
CA LYS A 119 -5.88 -12.43 9.98
C LYS A 119 -6.71 -13.72 9.93
N GLY A 120 -8.02 -13.55 9.79
CA GLY A 120 -8.97 -14.65 9.62
C GLY A 120 -8.63 -15.53 8.43
N GLY A 121 -8.88 -16.83 8.55
CA GLY A 121 -8.42 -17.84 7.57
C GLY A 121 -6.93 -18.18 7.65
N THR A 122 -6.16 -17.58 8.58
CA THR A 122 -4.74 -17.88 8.81
C THR A 122 -4.40 -17.89 10.31
N GLU A 123 -3.19 -18.33 10.64
CA GLU A 123 -2.60 -18.19 11.99
C GLU A 123 -1.63 -16.99 12.11
N GLY A 124 -1.58 -16.13 11.09
CA GLY A 124 -0.77 -14.90 11.08
C GLY A 124 -1.57 -13.65 11.44
N THR A 125 -0.88 -12.51 11.46
CA THR A 125 -1.50 -11.18 11.54
C THR A 125 -1.47 -10.47 10.19
N TRP A 126 -2.20 -9.36 10.06
CA TRP A 126 -2.12 -8.52 8.86
C TRP A 126 -0.77 -7.82 8.73
N LEU A 127 -0.36 -7.51 7.50
CA LEU A 127 0.81 -6.67 7.20
C LEU A 127 0.35 -5.34 6.63
N TYR A 128 0.77 -4.23 7.23
CA TYR A 128 0.51 -2.90 6.70
C TYR A 128 1.26 -2.66 5.38
N PRO A 129 0.80 -1.73 4.51
CA PRO A 129 1.61 -1.21 3.42
C PRO A 129 2.92 -0.61 3.92
N SER A 130 3.97 -0.66 3.10
CA SER A 130 5.16 0.16 3.31
C SER A 130 4.88 1.63 3.01
N GLU A 131 5.80 2.51 3.40
CA GLU A 131 5.76 3.94 3.04
C GLU A 131 5.75 4.14 1.52
N GLN A 132 6.61 3.41 0.80
CA GLN A 132 6.68 3.45 -0.65
C GLN A 132 5.39 2.95 -1.33
N MET A 133 4.76 1.87 -0.83
CA MET A 133 3.44 1.41 -1.29
C MET A 133 2.35 2.46 -1.05
N PHE A 134 2.40 3.13 0.11
CA PHE A 134 1.40 4.12 0.52
C PHE A 134 1.50 5.37 -0.35
N PHE A 135 2.70 5.91 -0.56
CA PHE A 135 2.95 7.05 -1.46
C PHE A 135 2.54 6.75 -2.90
N ASN A 136 2.90 5.57 -3.42
CA ASN A 136 2.45 5.10 -4.74
C ASN A 136 0.92 4.97 -4.84
N ALA A 137 0.23 4.63 -3.74
CA ALA A 137 -1.22 4.60 -3.69
C ALA A 137 -1.85 6.00 -3.61
N LEU A 138 -1.25 6.96 -2.90
CA LEU A 138 -1.70 8.36 -2.87
C LEU A 138 -1.59 9.03 -4.24
N LYS A 139 -0.41 8.94 -4.89
CA LYS A 139 -0.16 9.48 -6.23
C LYS A 139 -1.15 8.89 -7.25
N ARG A 140 -1.34 7.56 -7.27
CA ARG A 140 -2.32 6.88 -8.15
C ARG A 140 -3.78 7.32 -7.91
N LYS A 141 -4.12 7.76 -6.70
CA LYS A 141 -5.47 8.23 -6.35
C LYS A 141 -5.69 9.73 -6.60
N GLY A 142 -4.69 10.48 -7.08
CA GLY A 142 -4.76 11.94 -7.16
C GLY A 142 -4.86 12.62 -5.78
N LYS A 143 -4.34 11.97 -4.73
CA LYS A 143 -4.34 12.48 -3.34
C LYS A 143 -2.92 12.65 -2.77
N GLY A 144 -1.93 12.77 -3.65
CA GLY A 144 -0.51 12.87 -3.31
C GLY A 144 0.19 14.06 -3.96
N GLU A 145 -0.55 15.07 -4.41
CA GLU A 145 0.02 16.30 -4.97
C GLU A 145 0.63 17.15 -3.85
N ASP A 146 -0.11 17.36 -2.76
CA ASP A 146 0.32 18.13 -1.59
C ASP A 146 1.13 17.31 -0.56
N VAL A 147 1.39 16.03 -0.81
CA VAL A 147 2.09 15.14 0.16
C VAL A 147 3.56 15.06 -0.18
N HIS A 148 4.41 15.62 0.68
CA HIS A 148 5.86 15.47 0.60
C HIS A 148 6.31 14.09 1.09
N GLU A 149 7.41 13.56 0.54
CA GLU A 149 8.00 12.29 0.98
C GLU A 149 8.35 12.30 2.47
N GLY A 150 8.78 13.45 3.00
CA GLY A 150 9.07 13.64 4.44
C GLY A 150 7.85 13.50 5.36
N ASP A 151 6.62 13.65 4.86
CA ASP A 151 5.40 13.44 5.64
C ASP A 151 4.94 11.98 5.64
N VAL A 152 5.39 11.15 4.69
CA VAL A 152 4.86 9.80 4.47
C VAL A 152 5.02 8.92 5.71
N ARG A 153 6.19 8.97 6.36
CA ARG A 153 6.44 8.26 7.64
C ARG A 153 5.41 8.61 8.71
N ALA A 154 5.13 9.89 8.90
CA ALA A 154 4.14 10.35 9.88
C ALA A 154 2.72 9.87 9.51
N ILE A 155 2.32 10.04 8.24
CA ILE A 155 0.99 9.65 7.74
C ILE A 155 0.75 8.14 7.88
N VAL A 156 1.78 7.32 7.60
CA VAL A 156 1.73 5.86 7.70
C VAL A 156 1.72 5.40 9.16
N SER A 157 2.52 6.00 10.04
CA SER A 157 2.44 5.74 11.48
C SER A 157 1.05 6.05 12.04
N ILE A 158 0.46 7.19 11.67
CA ILE A 158 -0.91 7.57 12.06
C ILE A 158 -1.94 6.55 11.53
N HIS A 159 -1.86 6.14 10.26
CA HIS A 159 -2.75 5.12 9.69
C HIS A 159 -2.65 3.76 10.40
N ASN A 160 -1.43 3.30 10.69
CA ASN A 160 -1.21 2.02 11.34
C ASN A 160 -1.72 2.06 12.79
N ASN A 161 -1.42 3.13 13.53
CA ASN A 161 -1.96 3.39 14.86
C ASN A 161 -3.50 3.44 14.88
N MET A 162 -4.12 4.11 13.90
CA MET A 162 -5.58 4.16 13.78
C MET A 162 -6.19 2.78 13.58
N ASN A 163 -5.58 1.91 12.77
CA ASN A 163 -6.05 0.54 12.56
C ASN A 163 -5.96 -0.30 13.85
N GLU A 164 -4.85 -0.20 14.60
CA GLU A 164 -4.71 -0.90 15.88
C GLU A 164 -5.71 -0.37 16.93
N ARG A 165 -5.95 0.94 17.00
CA ARG A 165 -6.98 1.55 17.87
C ARG A 165 -8.39 1.10 17.49
N ALA A 166 -8.69 1.03 16.19
CA ALA A 166 -9.97 0.56 15.69
C ALA A 166 -10.20 -0.91 16.04
N TRP A 167 -9.18 -1.76 15.88
CA TRP A 167 -9.23 -3.16 16.30
C TRP A 167 -9.36 -3.33 17.81
N ALA A 168 -8.68 -2.50 18.62
CA ALA A 168 -8.83 -2.51 20.07
C ALA A 168 -10.26 -2.18 20.51
N GLN A 169 -10.96 -1.26 19.82
CA GLN A 169 -12.39 -1.03 20.07
C GLN A 169 -13.24 -2.25 19.70
N VAL A 170 -12.99 -2.90 18.56
CA VAL A 170 -13.69 -4.11 18.13
C VAL A 170 -13.51 -5.24 19.14
N GLU A 171 -12.28 -5.54 19.56
CA GLU A 171 -12.02 -6.56 20.58
C GLU A 171 -12.68 -6.24 21.92
N HIS A 172 -12.66 -4.99 22.36
CA HIS A 172 -13.32 -4.59 23.60
C HIS A 172 -14.84 -4.78 23.50
N TYR A 173 -15.43 -4.51 22.33
CA TYR A 173 -16.84 -4.80 22.04
C TYR A 173 -17.15 -6.30 22.17
N GLU A 174 -16.35 -7.14 21.50
CA GLU A 174 -16.50 -8.59 21.54
C GLU A 174 -16.28 -9.16 22.96
N LYS A 175 -15.26 -8.70 23.69
CA LYS A 175 -15.00 -9.12 25.09
C LYS A 175 -16.13 -8.76 26.06
N VAL A 176 -16.85 -7.66 25.82
CA VAL A 176 -17.99 -7.23 26.66
C VAL A 176 -19.28 -7.97 26.28
N CYS A 177 -19.51 -8.19 24.99
CA CYS A 177 -20.73 -8.82 24.49
C CYS A 177 -20.69 -10.35 24.50
N HIS A 178 -19.53 -10.97 24.29
CA HIS A 178 -19.34 -12.42 24.13
C HIS A 178 -18.07 -12.90 24.88
N PRO A 179 -17.95 -12.66 26.21
CA PRO A 179 -16.76 -13.02 27.01
C PRO A 179 -16.45 -14.53 27.04
N GLU A 180 -17.41 -15.37 26.67
CA GLU A 180 -17.29 -16.83 26.58
C GLU A 180 -16.63 -17.34 25.28
N LEU A 181 -16.42 -16.46 24.28
CA LEU A 181 -15.83 -16.83 22.99
C LEU A 181 -14.32 -16.56 22.95
N GLU A 182 -13.62 -17.43 22.23
CA GLU A 182 -12.21 -17.26 21.88
C GLU A 182 -11.95 -15.98 21.06
N ALA A 183 -10.70 -15.53 21.07
CA ALA A 183 -10.27 -14.29 20.42
C ALA A 183 -10.69 -14.22 18.94
N SER A 184 -11.37 -13.13 18.58
CA SER A 184 -11.84 -12.90 17.21
C SER A 184 -10.70 -12.60 16.24
N LYS A 185 -10.89 -12.90 14.94
CA LYS A 185 -9.95 -12.61 13.84
C LYS A 185 -10.59 -11.66 12.82
N LEU A 186 -9.82 -10.75 12.21
CA LEU A 186 -10.29 -9.88 11.12
C LEU A 186 -10.22 -10.62 9.78
N LEU A 187 -11.36 -10.88 9.14
CA LEU A 187 -11.43 -11.55 7.84
C LEU A 187 -11.24 -10.58 6.66
N LYS A 188 -11.89 -9.42 6.71
CA LYS A 188 -11.97 -8.51 5.57
C LYS A 188 -12.20 -7.08 6.03
N PHE A 189 -11.69 -6.11 5.29
CA PHE A 189 -12.02 -4.69 5.47
C PHE A 189 -12.37 -4.03 4.14
N CYS A 190 -13.21 -3.00 4.19
CA CYS A 190 -13.71 -2.28 3.02
C CYS A 190 -13.98 -0.81 3.37
N GLY A 191 -13.22 0.11 2.76
CA GLY A 191 -13.50 1.55 2.84
C GLY A 191 -14.80 1.90 2.12
N ARG A 192 -15.60 2.79 2.71
CA ARG A 192 -16.91 3.25 2.24
C ARG A 192 -17.14 4.75 2.53
N PRO A 193 -16.20 5.65 2.15
CA PRO A 193 -16.25 7.06 2.51
C PRO A 193 -17.56 7.73 2.08
N ASP A 194 -18.03 7.48 0.86
CA ASP A 194 -19.24 8.13 0.30
C ASP A 194 -20.58 7.59 0.86
N LYS A 195 -20.55 6.77 1.92
CA LYS A 195 -21.74 6.12 2.48
C LYS A 195 -21.84 6.37 3.98
N LEU A 196 -22.44 7.49 4.37
CA LEU A 196 -22.77 7.75 5.77
C LEU A 196 -23.57 6.61 6.41
N THR A 197 -23.38 6.39 7.71
CA THR A 197 -24.26 5.51 8.49
C THR A 197 -25.58 6.24 8.81
N PRO A 198 -26.70 5.53 9.07
CA PRO A 198 -27.94 6.19 9.47
C PRO A 198 -27.78 7.09 10.71
N ILE A 199 -26.89 6.72 11.63
CA ILE A 199 -26.55 7.54 12.81
C ILE A 199 -25.75 8.77 12.41
N ALA A 200 -24.74 8.64 11.54
CA ALA A 200 -23.97 9.78 11.03
C ALA A 200 -24.86 10.77 10.25
N TRP A 201 -25.80 10.26 9.45
CA TRP A 201 -26.77 11.09 8.72
C TRP A 201 -27.70 11.88 9.66
N ILE A 202 -28.25 11.25 10.71
CA ILE A 202 -29.04 11.95 11.74
C ILE A 202 -28.19 12.98 12.49
N LYS A 203 -26.94 12.65 12.83
CA LYS A 203 -26.00 13.57 13.49
C LYS A 203 -25.70 14.80 12.63
N SER A 204 -25.42 14.61 11.35
CA SER A 204 -25.23 15.68 10.35
C SER A 204 -26.44 16.61 10.31
N MET A 205 -27.66 16.06 10.20
CA MET A 205 -28.91 16.82 10.21
C MET A 205 -29.10 17.65 11.50
N LEU A 206 -28.53 17.22 12.62
CA LEU A 206 -28.56 17.92 13.91
C LEU A 206 -27.37 18.89 14.13
N GLY A 207 -26.53 19.11 13.11
CA GLY A 207 -25.39 20.04 13.16
C GLY A 207 -24.14 19.49 13.83
N TYR A 208 -24.05 18.18 14.07
CA TYR A 208 -22.79 17.53 14.46
C TYR A 208 -21.94 17.21 13.23
N GLY A 209 -20.62 17.24 13.38
CA GLY A 209 -19.68 16.93 12.29
C GLY A 209 -19.90 15.55 11.67
N GLU A 210 -19.74 15.48 10.34
CA GLU A 210 -19.76 14.23 9.58
C GLU A 210 -18.43 13.46 9.74
N PRO A 211 -18.45 12.12 9.63
CA PRO A 211 -17.23 11.35 9.56
C PRO A 211 -16.54 11.59 8.22
N PHE A 212 -15.24 11.92 8.25
CA PHE A 212 -14.44 12.14 7.04
C PHE A 212 -14.10 10.83 6.30
N ASP A 213 -14.17 9.70 7.01
CA ASP A 213 -14.00 8.38 6.44
C ASP A 213 -14.82 7.33 7.20
N ARG A 214 -15.18 6.25 6.52
CA ARG A 214 -15.93 5.12 7.06
C ARG A 214 -15.35 3.81 6.54
N HIS A 215 -15.18 2.86 7.45
CA HIS A 215 -14.83 1.48 7.11
C HIS A 215 -15.89 0.48 7.58
N ASP A 216 -16.18 -0.52 6.74
CA ASP A 216 -16.90 -1.74 7.12
C ASP A 216 -15.88 -2.88 7.26
N TRP A 217 -15.80 -3.51 8.44
CA TRP A 217 -14.89 -4.64 8.74
C TRP A 217 -15.70 -5.91 8.96
N THR A 218 -15.27 -7.06 8.45
CA THR A 218 -15.87 -8.37 8.75
C THR A 218 -15.00 -9.11 9.75
N VAL A 219 -15.57 -9.39 10.92
CA VAL A 219 -14.91 -10.05 12.06
C VAL A 219 -15.42 -11.49 12.13
N GLN A 220 -14.51 -12.45 12.33
CA GLN A 220 -14.81 -13.84 12.63
C GLN A 220 -14.66 -14.07 14.13
N ARG A 221 -15.73 -14.53 14.78
CA ARG A 221 -15.72 -14.95 16.20
C ARG A 221 -15.15 -16.37 16.32
N GLY A 222 -14.82 -16.78 17.55
CA GLY A 222 -14.31 -18.13 17.85
C GLY A 222 -15.27 -19.27 17.45
N ASP A 223 -16.58 -19.00 17.40
CA ASP A 223 -17.61 -19.94 16.91
C ASP A 223 -17.75 -19.98 15.37
N ASN A 224 -16.88 -19.26 14.65
CA ASN A 224 -16.88 -19.04 13.20
C ASN A 224 -18.04 -18.19 12.65
N THR A 225 -18.87 -17.57 13.50
CA THR A 225 -19.84 -16.58 13.01
C THR A 225 -19.12 -15.33 12.50
N GLN A 226 -19.67 -14.75 11.43
CA GLN A 226 -19.14 -13.54 10.81
C GLN A 226 -20.04 -12.34 11.14
N VAL A 227 -19.46 -11.33 11.77
CA VAL A 227 -20.17 -10.09 12.13
C VAL A 227 -19.49 -8.91 11.44
N ARG A 228 -20.30 -8.09 10.78
CA ARG A 228 -19.82 -6.85 10.18
C ARG A 228 -19.81 -5.75 11.22
N TYR A 229 -18.67 -5.11 11.42
CA TYR A 229 -18.50 -3.86 12.14
C TYR A 229 -18.55 -2.67 11.19
N VAL A 230 -19.01 -1.53 11.69
CA VAL A 230 -18.92 -0.24 11.02
C VAL A 230 -18.14 0.71 11.91
N ILE A 231 -17.18 1.40 11.32
CA ILE A 231 -16.22 2.27 11.97
C ILE A 231 -16.30 3.61 11.27
N ASP A 232 -16.80 4.62 11.98
CA ASP A 232 -16.83 6.01 11.51
C ASP A 232 -15.64 6.76 12.12
N TYR A 233 -14.89 7.50 11.32
CA TYR A 233 -13.76 8.33 11.74
C TYR A 233 -14.11 9.81 11.65
N TYR A 234 -13.85 10.58 12.71
CA TYR A 234 -14.15 12.01 12.82
C TYR A 234 -12.86 12.77 13.11
N PHE A 235 -12.73 13.96 12.52
CA PHE A 235 -11.58 14.86 12.67
C PHE A 235 -11.99 16.09 13.48
N ASP A 236 -11.05 16.63 14.23
CA ASP A 236 -11.21 17.73 15.16
C ASP A 236 -10.03 18.70 14.98
N ASP A 237 -10.24 19.72 14.15
CA ASP A 237 -9.23 20.70 13.74
C ASP A 237 -8.54 21.35 14.95
N ASP A 238 -9.31 21.69 16.00
CA ASP A 238 -8.82 22.34 17.23
C ASP A 238 -7.82 21.47 18.01
N LYS A 239 -7.84 20.15 17.80
CA LYS A 239 -6.91 19.20 18.43
C LYS A 239 -5.73 18.81 17.54
N SER A 240 -5.73 19.14 16.25
CA SER A 240 -4.66 18.79 15.30
C SER A 240 -3.28 19.33 15.72
N ALA A 241 -3.24 20.53 16.31
CA ALA A 241 -2.02 21.13 16.86
C ALA A 241 -1.42 20.41 18.08
N GLN A 242 -2.11 19.38 18.61
CA GLN A 242 -1.66 18.56 19.74
C GLN A 242 -1.29 17.12 19.32
N ASP A 243 -1.28 16.83 18.03
CA ASP A 243 -0.89 15.53 17.49
C ASP A 243 0.63 15.39 17.38
N GLU A 244 1.11 14.21 17.73
CA GLU A 244 2.48 13.75 17.61
C GLU A 244 2.53 12.49 16.73
N VAL A 245 3.69 12.19 16.13
CA VAL A 245 3.86 10.94 15.36
C VAL A 245 3.75 9.74 16.32
N PRO A 246 2.76 8.85 16.16
CA PRO A 246 2.53 7.78 17.13
C PRO A 246 3.46 6.58 16.89
N GLU A 247 3.77 5.84 17.95
CA GLU A 247 4.11 4.42 17.81
C GLU A 247 2.84 3.63 17.45
N LEU A 248 3.03 2.38 17.03
CA LEU A 248 1.96 1.49 16.58
C LEU A 248 0.79 1.37 17.58
N HIS A 249 1.05 1.53 18.89
CA HIS A 249 0.07 1.38 19.97
C HIS A 249 -0.07 2.61 20.88
N SER A 250 0.40 3.80 20.50
CA SER A 250 0.19 5.01 21.31
C SER A 250 -1.31 5.37 21.35
N ALA A 251 -1.88 5.59 22.55
CA ALA A 251 -3.31 5.86 22.70
C ALA A 251 -3.68 7.35 22.58
N ASP A 252 -2.71 8.22 22.85
CA ASP A 252 -2.87 9.64 23.19
C ASP A 252 -2.09 10.60 22.27
N LYS A 253 -1.15 10.09 21.46
CA LYS A 253 -0.37 10.88 20.50
C LYS A 253 -1.19 11.43 19.31
N VAL A 254 -2.34 10.83 18.98
CA VAL A 254 -3.25 11.36 17.93
C VAL A 254 -4.62 11.65 18.54
N LYS A 255 -4.89 12.94 18.79
CA LYS A 255 -6.05 13.49 19.50
C LYS A 255 -7.08 14.11 18.57
N SER A 256 -6.68 14.60 17.39
CA SER A 256 -7.62 15.12 16.38
C SER A 256 -8.53 14.04 15.81
N ILE A 257 -8.02 12.82 15.67
CA ILE A 257 -8.77 11.70 15.11
C ILE A 257 -9.44 10.91 16.22
N SER A 258 -10.78 10.93 16.19
CA SER A 258 -11.62 10.05 16.98
C SER A 258 -12.32 9.03 16.08
N MET A 259 -12.65 7.86 16.63
CA MET A 259 -13.26 6.77 15.87
C MET A 259 -14.29 6.04 16.72
N TYR A 260 -15.33 5.50 16.07
CA TYR A 260 -16.41 4.78 16.74
C TYR A 260 -16.77 3.47 16.02
N ALA A 261 -16.09 2.40 16.41
CA ALA A 261 -16.36 1.04 15.97
C ALA A 261 -17.57 0.43 16.70
N ARG A 262 -18.42 -0.30 15.96
CA ARG A 262 -19.62 -0.97 16.48
C ARG A 262 -20.16 -2.01 15.50
N PRO A 263 -20.86 -3.06 15.96
CA PRO A 263 -21.56 -3.99 15.07
C PRO A 263 -22.52 -3.27 14.12
N ALA A 264 -22.67 -3.75 12.89
CA ALA A 264 -23.66 -3.29 11.93
C ALA A 264 -25.06 -3.81 12.32
N VAL A 265 -26.11 -3.03 12.07
CA VAL A 265 -27.49 -3.49 12.37
C VAL A 265 -28.05 -4.27 11.18
N ASP A 266 -27.39 -5.38 10.84
CA ASP A 266 -27.80 -6.34 9.80
C ASP A 266 -28.29 -7.69 10.36
N SER A 267 -28.16 -7.90 11.67
CA SER A 267 -28.70 -9.07 12.38
C SER A 267 -29.30 -8.70 13.74
N VAL A 268 -30.18 -9.56 14.25
CA VAL A 268 -30.76 -9.41 15.61
C VAL A 268 -29.67 -9.47 16.68
N GLY A 269 -28.69 -10.37 16.53
CA GLY A 269 -27.55 -10.47 17.44
C GLY A 269 -26.76 -9.15 17.51
N ALA A 270 -26.42 -8.57 16.37
CA ALA A 270 -25.70 -7.29 16.33
C ALA A 270 -26.53 -6.09 16.86
N LEU A 271 -27.87 -6.15 16.77
CA LEU A 271 -28.74 -5.17 17.44
C LEU A 271 -28.73 -5.36 18.97
N VAL A 272 -28.78 -6.60 19.46
CA VAL A 272 -28.66 -6.92 20.89
C VAL A 272 -27.30 -6.47 21.40
N ASP A 273 -26.21 -6.72 20.67
CA ASP A 273 -24.87 -6.26 21.00
C ASP A 273 -24.81 -4.73 21.16
N ARG A 274 -25.49 -3.98 20.28
CA ARG A 274 -25.62 -2.51 20.40
C ARG A 274 -26.36 -2.01 21.63
N ILE A 275 -27.21 -2.83 22.24
CA ILE A 275 -27.93 -2.49 23.48
C ILE A 275 -27.16 -3.00 24.70
N LYS A 276 -26.63 -4.23 24.63
CA LYS A 276 -25.88 -4.90 25.69
C LYS A 276 -24.61 -4.13 26.05
N PHE A 277 -23.82 -3.69 25.07
CA PHE A 277 -22.54 -3.03 25.30
C PHE A 277 -22.62 -1.79 26.23
N PRO A 278 -23.42 -0.74 25.94
CA PRO A 278 -23.50 0.42 26.82
C PRO A 278 -24.11 0.11 28.20
N VAL A 279 -25.03 -0.86 28.27
CA VAL A 279 -25.63 -1.31 29.55
C VAL A 279 -24.57 -2.01 30.42
N MET A 280 -23.78 -2.92 29.84
CA MET A 280 -22.71 -3.62 30.56
C MET A 280 -21.59 -2.67 30.98
N ALA A 281 -21.22 -1.71 30.12
CA ALA A 281 -20.23 -0.68 30.46
C ALA A 281 -20.66 0.18 31.66
N PHE A 282 -21.95 0.56 31.71
CA PHE A 282 -22.53 1.33 32.83
C PHE A 282 -22.64 0.53 34.13
N ILE A 283 -23.00 -0.77 34.06
CA ILE A 283 -23.17 -1.62 35.24
C ILE A 283 -21.83 -2.02 35.87
N ASN A 284 -20.80 -2.28 35.06
CA ASN A 284 -19.54 -2.89 35.53
C ASN A 284 -18.37 -1.90 35.64
N ASP A 285 -18.61 -0.58 35.54
CA ASP A 285 -17.59 0.49 35.55
C ASP A 285 -16.39 0.16 34.63
N MET A 286 -16.68 -0.31 33.42
CA MET A 286 -15.66 -0.94 32.58
C MET A 286 -14.72 0.11 32.00
N LYS A 287 -13.44 -0.01 32.37
CA LYS A 287 -12.34 0.70 31.70
C LYS A 287 -12.39 0.40 30.19
N GLY A 288 -12.11 1.42 29.39
CA GLY A 288 -12.10 1.32 27.92
C GLY A 288 -11.03 0.35 27.39
N PRO A 289 -10.91 0.22 26.05
CA PRO A 289 -9.96 -0.70 25.43
C PRO A 289 -8.54 -0.48 25.92
N ASP A 290 -7.91 -1.56 26.43
CA ASP A 290 -6.51 -1.54 26.86
C ASP A 290 -5.59 -1.61 25.63
N ILE A 291 -5.27 -0.43 25.11
CA ILE A 291 -4.37 -0.26 23.96
C ILE A 291 -2.90 -0.48 24.41
N ALA A 292 -2.56 -0.15 25.66
CA ALA A 292 -1.20 -0.20 26.18
C ALA A 292 -0.68 -1.63 26.37
N ALA A 293 -1.54 -2.57 26.79
CA ALA A 293 -1.17 -3.99 26.92
C ALA A 293 -0.73 -4.63 25.58
N ARG A 294 -1.09 -4.05 24.43
CA ARG A 294 -0.65 -4.53 23.10
C ARG A 294 0.77 -4.10 22.76
N ALA A 295 1.18 -2.89 23.15
CA ALA A 295 2.51 -2.33 22.88
C ALA A 295 3.64 -3.27 23.34
N ALA A 296 3.52 -3.76 24.57
CA ALA A 296 4.52 -4.61 25.23
C ALA A 296 4.77 -5.98 24.54
N LEU A 297 3.90 -6.43 23.62
CA LEU A 297 4.09 -7.66 22.86
C LEU A 297 4.92 -7.44 21.57
N VAL A 298 4.90 -6.23 21.00
CA VAL A 298 5.60 -5.90 19.74
C VAL A 298 6.97 -5.26 20.00
N GLU A 299 7.08 -4.42 21.03
CA GLU A 299 8.30 -3.64 21.33
C GLU A 299 9.54 -4.45 21.76
N ARG A 300 9.46 -5.79 21.78
CA ARG A 300 10.64 -6.66 21.96
C ARG A 300 11.41 -6.98 20.67
N ALA A 301 10.91 -6.56 19.50
CA ALA A 301 11.57 -6.81 18.21
C ALA A 301 12.52 -5.68 17.75
N GLN A 302 12.40 -4.47 18.31
CA GLN A 302 13.24 -3.31 17.96
C GLN A 302 14.18 -2.96 19.11
N LYS A 303 15.07 -3.89 19.46
CA LYS A 303 16.29 -3.52 20.18
C LYS A 303 17.27 -2.91 19.19
N GLU A 304 17.81 -1.76 19.56
CA GLU A 304 18.90 -1.07 18.87
C GLU A 304 20.01 -2.07 18.53
N LYS A 305 20.22 -2.32 17.23
CA LYS A 305 21.56 -2.64 16.73
C LYS A 305 22.38 -1.35 16.89
N ASP A 306 23.64 -1.46 17.31
CA ASP A 306 24.55 -0.32 17.43
C ASP A 306 24.53 0.50 16.13
N ALA A 307 23.87 1.66 16.17
CA ALA A 307 23.62 2.44 14.97
C ALA A 307 24.94 3.05 14.48
N PRO A 308 25.45 2.69 13.29
CA PRO A 308 26.66 3.31 12.74
C PRO A 308 26.42 4.81 12.53
N GLU A 309 27.48 5.62 12.67
CA GLU A 309 27.39 7.08 12.64
C GLU A 309 26.57 7.58 11.42
N PRO A 310 25.65 8.55 11.60
CA PRO A 310 24.81 9.02 10.51
C PRO A 310 25.67 9.71 9.43
N LEU A 311 25.36 9.43 8.16
CA LEU A 311 25.96 10.16 7.05
C LEU A 311 25.27 11.51 6.87
N THR A 312 26.00 12.51 6.39
CA THR A 312 25.40 13.75 5.89
C THR A 312 24.93 13.57 4.43
N VAL A 313 23.93 14.35 4.02
CA VAL A 313 23.49 14.43 2.62
C VAL A 313 24.66 14.73 1.68
N GLU A 314 25.55 15.64 2.07
CA GLU A 314 26.69 16.03 1.25
C GLU A 314 27.67 14.86 1.04
N GLU A 315 27.99 14.09 2.07
CA GLU A 315 28.82 12.88 1.93
C GLU A 315 28.16 11.82 1.03
N VAL A 316 26.84 11.68 1.12
CA VAL A 316 26.05 10.77 0.27
C VAL A 316 26.12 11.22 -1.18
N GLU A 317 25.78 12.48 -1.48
CA GLU A 317 25.82 13.04 -2.84
C GLU A 317 27.22 12.99 -3.46
N GLN A 318 28.27 13.39 -2.70
CA GLN A 318 29.66 13.32 -3.15
C GLN A 318 30.10 11.88 -3.43
N THR A 319 29.71 10.93 -2.58
CA THR A 319 30.05 9.51 -2.78
C THR A 319 29.33 8.92 -3.99
N PHE A 320 28.03 9.21 -4.17
CA PHE A 320 27.28 8.80 -5.36
C PHE A 320 27.84 9.39 -6.64
N ALA A 321 28.24 10.67 -6.64
CA ALA A 321 28.91 11.29 -7.78
C ALA A 321 30.23 10.58 -8.11
N LYS A 322 31.07 10.33 -7.10
CA LYS A 322 32.35 9.61 -7.25
C LYS A 322 32.16 8.18 -7.77
N VAL A 323 31.19 7.43 -7.26
CA VAL A 323 30.82 6.10 -7.76
C VAL A 323 30.35 6.17 -9.21
N LYS A 324 29.47 7.12 -9.53
CA LYS A 324 28.91 7.29 -10.88
C LYS A 324 29.99 7.56 -11.93
N ASP A 325 30.95 8.40 -11.61
CA ASP A 325 32.02 8.79 -12.53
C ASP A 325 33.12 7.72 -12.62
N THR A 326 33.51 7.12 -11.49
CA THR A 326 34.58 6.11 -11.44
C THR A 326 34.13 4.74 -11.98
N CYS A 327 32.91 4.30 -11.65
CA CYS A 327 32.39 2.97 -11.99
C CYS A 327 31.52 2.96 -13.26
N LYS A 328 31.62 4.01 -14.09
CA LYS A 328 30.82 4.20 -15.31
C LYS A 328 30.92 3.03 -16.29
N SER A 329 32.12 2.46 -16.49
CA SER A 329 32.33 1.30 -17.36
C SER A 329 31.60 0.06 -16.83
N CYS A 330 31.79 -0.28 -15.55
CA CYS A 330 31.13 -1.44 -14.92
C CYS A 330 29.59 -1.32 -14.96
N MET A 331 29.04 -0.11 -14.73
CA MET A 331 27.60 0.14 -14.90
C MET A 331 27.12 -0.02 -16.35
N GLN A 332 27.97 0.26 -17.35
CA GLN A 332 27.64 0.02 -18.74
C GLN A 332 27.71 -1.48 -19.08
N GLU A 333 28.72 -2.19 -18.60
CA GLU A 333 28.88 -3.64 -18.77
C GLU A 333 27.68 -4.42 -18.23
N VAL A 334 27.20 -4.08 -17.02
CA VAL A 334 25.97 -4.66 -16.44
C VAL A 334 24.74 -4.40 -17.29
N ARG A 335 24.67 -3.28 -18.02
CA ARG A 335 23.54 -2.94 -18.91
C ARG A 335 23.62 -3.59 -20.29
N THR A 336 24.80 -4.01 -20.72
CA THR A 336 25.05 -4.56 -22.06
C THR A 336 25.46 -6.04 -22.06
N CYS A 337 25.47 -6.69 -20.88
CA CYS A 337 25.79 -8.11 -20.77
C CYS A 337 24.76 -8.98 -21.52
N SER A 338 25.21 -10.08 -22.12
CA SER A 338 24.40 -10.88 -23.05
C SER A 338 23.95 -12.25 -22.51
N ASN A 339 24.60 -12.72 -21.45
CA ASN A 339 24.32 -14.01 -20.82
C ASN A 339 24.60 -13.94 -19.31
N GLU A 340 24.03 -14.89 -18.58
CA GLU A 340 24.05 -14.95 -17.11
C GLU A 340 25.45 -14.85 -16.50
N VAL A 341 26.44 -15.56 -17.07
CA VAL A 341 27.83 -15.55 -16.59
C VAL A 341 28.50 -14.19 -16.81
N GLN A 342 28.27 -13.55 -17.96
CA GLN A 342 28.75 -12.19 -18.20
C GLN A 342 28.07 -11.17 -17.27
N CYS A 343 26.77 -11.32 -17.02
CA CYS A 343 26.02 -10.43 -16.15
C CYS A 343 26.44 -10.56 -14.69
N SER A 344 26.67 -11.76 -14.18
CA SER A 344 27.15 -11.98 -12.81
C SER A 344 28.58 -11.44 -12.63
N GLN A 345 29.47 -11.69 -13.58
CA GLN A 345 30.84 -11.13 -13.58
C GLN A 345 30.83 -9.60 -13.62
N ALA A 346 30.00 -8.97 -14.47
CA ALA A 346 29.87 -7.52 -14.53
C ALA A 346 29.27 -6.94 -13.24
N ALA A 347 28.30 -7.62 -12.62
CA ALA A 347 27.71 -7.20 -11.34
C ALA A 347 28.74 -7.26 -10.20
N MET A 348 29.52 -8.34 -10.10
CA MET A 348 30.62 -8.46 -9.13
C MET A 348 31.70 -7.39 -9.36
N ALA A 349 32.05 -7.10 -10.62
CA ALA A 349 33.00 -6.03 -10.95
C ALA A 349 32.48 -4.64 -10.55
N LEU A 350 31.18 -4.38 -10.72
CA LEU A 350 30.53 -3.16 -10.25
C LEU A 350 30.53 -3.06 -8.71
N GLN A 351 30.16 -4.14 -8.00
CA GLN A 351 30.20 -4.20 -6.53
C GLN A 351 31.61 -3.97 -6.00
N LEU A 352 32.64 -4.58 -6.59
CA LEU A 352 34.04 -4.32 -6.22
C LEU A 352 34.47 -2.87 -6.53
N CYS A 353 34.02 -2.29 -7.64
CA CYS A 353 34.29 -0.88 -7.94
C CYS A 353 33.65 0.06 -6.90
N MET A 354 32.41 -0.19 -6.53
CA MET A 354 31.71 0.53 -5.45
C MET A 354 32.42 0.33 -4.10
N GLY A 355 32.81 -0.90 -3.78
CA GLY A 355 33.51 -1.24 -2.54
C GLY A 355 34.84 -0.51 -2.39
N ARG A 356 35.60 -0.36 -3.46
CA ARG A 356 36.86 0.44 -3.46
C ARG A 356 36.65 1.92 -3.14
N ILE A 357 35.43 2.44 -3.22
CA ILE A 357 35.08 3.83 -2.91
C ILE A 357 34.43 3.94 -1.52
N ILE A 358 33.49 3.04 -1.21
CA ILE A 358 32.65 3.07 0.00
C ILE A 358 33.31 2.35 1.18
N CYS A 359 33.87 1.17 0.96
CA CYS A 359 34.49 0.32 1.98
C CYS A 359 35.88 -0.21 1.56
N PRO A 360 36.88 0.69 1.37
CA PRO A 360 38.19 0.32 0.82
C PRO A 360 38.91 -0.84 1.54
N PRO A 361 38.87 -0.98 2.89
CA PRO A 361 39.49 -2.11 3.57
C PRO A 361 38.88 -3.46 3.18
N GLN A 362 37.55 -3.54 3.11
CA GLN A 362 36.80 -4.75 2.75
C GLN A 362 37.02 -5.11 1.27
N ALA A 363 37.00 -4.12 0.38
CA ALA A 363 37.30 -4.32 -1.04
C ALA A 363 38.75 -4.77 -1.29
N ALA A 364 39.70 -4.29 -0.48
CA ALA A 364 41.09 -4.76 -0.51
C ALA A 364 41.22 -6.20 0.02
N ALA A 365 40.49 -6.55 1.09
CA ALA A 365 40.44 -7.91 1.62
C ALA A 365 39.86 -8.89 0.58
N PHE A 366 38.75 -8.55 -0.06
CA PHE A 366 38.15 -9.35 -1.14
C PHE A 366 39.06 -9.47 -2.37
N THR A 367 39.74 -8.38 -2.78
CA THR A 367 40.73 -8.45 -3.86
C THR A 367 41.86 -9.43 -3.52
N LYS A 368 42.32 -9.45 -2.26
CA LYS A 368 43.37 -10.35 -1.78
C LYS A 368 42.92 -11.81 -1.66
N SER A 369 41.68 -12.09 -1.26
CA SER A 369 41.19 -13.48 -1.17
C SER A 369 41.12 -14.14 -2.55
N LEU A 370 40.81 -13.38 -3.61
CA LEU A 370 40.81 -13.88 -4.99
C LEU A 370 42.18 -14.39 -5.46
N GLU A 371 43.28 -13.85 -4.92
CA GLU A 371 44.65 -14.32 -5.21
C GLU A 371 45.01 -15.62 -4.47
N GLY A 372 44.33 -15.92 -3.36
CA GLY A 372 44.62 -17.07 -2.49
C GLY A 372 43.96 -18.38 -2.92
N GLY A 373 42.88 -18.32 -3.72
CA GLY A 373 42.18 -19.49 -4.24
C GLY A 373 41.36 -20.32 -3.23
N ASP A 374 41.21 -19.83 -1.99
CA ASP A 374 40.34 -20.43 -0.98
C ASP A 374 38.91 -19.90 -1.15
N GLU A 375 38.01 -20.76 -1.65
CA GLU A 375 36.62 -20.42 -1.95
C GLU A 375 35.87 -19.87 -0.72
N ALA A 376 36.10 -20.43 0.47
CA ALA A 376 35.43 -19.99 1.70
C ALA A 376 35.93 -18.61 2.15
N ALA A 377 37.22 -18.33 1.98
CA ALA A 377 37.78 -17.00 2.25
C ALA A 377 37.30 -15.94 1.24
N VAL A 378 37.11 -16.33 -0.03
CA VAL A 378 36.54 -15.46 -1.07
C VAL A 378 35.08 -15.11 -0.77
N GLU A 379 34.26 -16.11 -0.41
CA GLU A 379 32.85 -15.92 -0.06
C GLU A 379 32.69 -14.99 1.16
N ALA A 380 33.40 -15.27 2.26
CA ALA A 380 33.34 -14.46 3.47
C ALA A 380 33.82 -13.00 3.25
N ALA A 381 34.85 -12.79 2.43
CA ALA A 381 35.33 -11.45 2.11
C ALA A 381 34.37 -10.68 1.18
N PHE A 382 33.68 -11.39 0.28
CA PHE A 382 32.63 -10.82 -0.57
C PHE A 382 31.39 -10.43 0.25
N GLU A 383 30.93 -11.28 1.16
CA GLU A 383 29.83 -11.00 2.08
C GLU A 383 30.14 -9.77 2.95
N ALA A 384 31.34 -9.69 3.54
CA ALA A 384 31.76 -8.54 4.33
C ALA A 384 31.81 -7.22 3.52
N MET A 385 32.22 -7.28 2.25
CA MET A 385 32.18 -6.12 1.34
C MET A 385 30.74 -5.71 1.03
N ASN A 386 29.86 -6.65 0.69
CA ASN A 386 28.46 -6.38 0.35
C ASN A 386 27.69 -5.84 1.57
N SER A 387 27.85 -6.42 2.75
CA SER A 387 27.23 -5.89 3.98
C SER A 387 27.68 -4.45 4.27
N SER A 388 28.92 -4.09 3.95
CA SER A 388 29.42 -2.71 4.07
C SER A 388 28.79 -1.75 3.03
N LEU A 389 28.47 -2.24 1.83
CA LEU A 389 27.75 -1.48 0.80
C LEU A 389 26.28 -1.27 1.18
N GLU A 390 25.63 -2.31 1.72
CA GLU A 390 24.25 -2.26 2.22
C GLU A 390 24.12 -1.28 3.38
N GLN A 391 25.02 -1.35 4.38
CA GLN A 391 25.06 -0.38 5.49
C GLN A 391 25.25 1.07 5.01
N PHE A 392 26.06 1.30 3.97
CA PHE A 392 26.18 2.64 3.36
C PHE A 392 24.88 3.08 2.69
N GLN A 393 24.20 2.17 1.98
CA GLN A 393 22.90 2.45 1.36
C GLN A 393 21.82 2.78 2.40
N GLU A 394 21.73 2.03 3.51
CA GLU A 394 20.80 2.29 4.62
C GLU A 394 21.05 3.64 5.30
N ARG A 395 22.32 3.94 5.63
CA ARG A 395 22.72 5.22 6.22
C ARG A 395 22.45 6.38 5.27
N GLY A 396 22.71 6.18 3.97
CA GLY A 396 22.47 7.18 2.93
C GLY A 396 20.99 7.46 2.71
N ALA A 397 20.15 6.43 2.67
CA ALA A 397 18.69 6.57 2.61
C ALA A 397 18.16 7.32 3.85
N SER A 398 18.65 7.00 5.04
CA SER A 398 18.29 7.69 6.30
C SER A 398 18.62 9.18 6.25
N ALA A 399 19.83 9.55 5.80
CA ALA A 399 20.25 10.95 5.66
C ALA A 399 19.34 11.74 4.69
N MET A 400 18.98 11.11 3.56
CA MET A 400 18.07 11.69 2.57
C MET A 400 16.64 11.84 3.12
N GLN A 401 16.17 10.91 3.95
CA GLN A 401 14.87 11.01 4.61
C GLN A 401 14.82 12.13 5.66
N GLU A 402 15.89 12.32 6.45
CA GLU A 402 15.97 13.46 7.36
C GLU A 402 15.91 14.81 6.62
N GLN A 403 16.56 14.90 5.44
CA GLN A 403 16.40 16.08 4.58
C GLN A 403 14.96 16.22 4.08
N ALA A 404 14.31 15.14 3.64
CA ALA A 404 12.92 15.18 3.19
C ALA A 404 11.96 15.69 4.27
N VAL A 405 12.20 15.31 5.55
CA VAL A 405 11.46 15.82 6.71
C VAL A 405 11.73 17.31 6.93
N ARG A 406 13.00 17.74 6.91
CA ARG A 406 13.37 19.17 7.05
C ARG A 406 12.76 20.03 5.93
N GLU A 407 12.77 19.55 4.69
CA GLU A 407 12.17 20.23 3.53
C GLU A 407 10.63 20.20 3.55
N SER A 408 9.98 19.21 4.17
CA SER A 408 8.53 19.23 4.44
C SER A 408 8.18 20.31 5.47
N LEU A 409 8.88 20.31 6.62
CA LEU A 409 8.62 21.24 7.72
C LEU A 409 8.84 22.70 7.29
N ALA A 410 9.78 22.97 6.39
CA ALA A 410 10.03 24.31 5.85
C ALA A 410 8.97 24.82 4.86
N LYS A 411 7.98 23.99 4.46
CA LYS A 411 6.85 24.38 3.59
C LYS A 411 5.57 24.70 4.35
N LYS A 412 5.55 24.48 5.67
CA LYS A 412 4.41 24.71 6.57
C LYS A 412 4.59 26.04 7.30
#